data_AF-A0A920TAQ6-F1
#
_entry.id   AF-A0A920TAQ6-F1
#
_cell.length_a   1.000
_cell.length_b   1.000
_cell.length_c   1.000
_cell.angle_alpha   90.00
_cell.angle_beta   90.00
_cell.angle_gamma   90.00
#
_symmetry.space_group_name_H-M   'P 1'
#
loop_
_entity.id
_entity.type
_entity.pdbx_description
1 polymer ?
#
loop_
_entity_poly.entity_id
_entity_poly.type
_entity_poly.pdbx_seq_one_letter_code
_entity_poly.pdbx_strand_id
1 'polypeptide(L)'
;MPDRPGRRFLNRSIGSSTRVTSATACVRPGVADDAEFLRRGYLDLAGVVPTAVQADAFFGDSAEGKRGRLVDRLLAAPTFSLQMSRVFDAMLVERRVATIKSYDFKPAEWQDWLATAFRGNMSWDRLAAAMLQSDGTSDTEAAAARFYLVRDVEPHLLARDIGRLFLGRDLQCAQCHDDPRIKTYRQADYYGLYAFVSRLKHFRDDKKKLNFVTEKANGDVSFTSAFSGAMARRIPGCPVAK
;
A
#
# COMPACT_ATOMS: atom_id res chain seq x y z
N MET A 1 10.54 14.96 26.22
CA MET A 1 9.50 14.03 25.72
C MET A 1 10.08 13.29 24.52
N PRO A 2 10.01 11.95 24.45
CA PRO A 2 10.59 11.22 23.33
C PRO A 2 9.83 11.55 22.03
N ASP A 3 10.60 11.71 20.96
CA ASP A 3 10.16 12.07 19.62
C ASP A 3 9.15 11.04 19.09
N ARG A 4 7.95 11.48 18.70
CA ARG A 4 6.89 10.58 18.21
C ARG A 4 7.16 10.25 16.73
N PRO A 5 7.21 8.96 16.34
CA PRO A 5 7.66 8.52 15.01
C PRO A 5 6.89 9.09 13.79
N GLY A 6 5.73 9.72 13.99
CA GLY A 6 4.91 10.31 12.91
C GLY A 6 5.45 11.62 12.31
N ARG A 7 6.37 12.32 12.99
CA ARG A 7 6.86 13.65 12.51
C ARG A 7 7.71 13.58 11.24
N ARG A 8 8.38 12.45 10.97
CA ARG A 8 9.26 12.31 9.80
C ARG A 8 8.55 12.00 8.49
N PHE A 9 7.36 11.39 8.52
CA PHE A 9 6.70 10.92 7.30
C PHE A 9 5.93 12.03 6.57
N LEU A 10 5.36 12.99 7.31
CA LEU A 10 4.55 14.08 6.74
C LEU A 10 5.34 15.35 6.43
N ASN A 11 6.46 15.60 7.10
CA ASN A 11 7.24 16.82 6.87
C ASN A 11 8.09 16.78 5.58
N ARG A 12 8.16 15.61 4.90
CA ARG A 12 8.91 15.46 3.64
C ARG A 12 8.06 15.64 2.39
N SER A 13 6.74 15.50 2.48
CA SER A 13 5.80 15.80 1.39
C SER A 13 5.38 17.28 1.38
N ILE A 14 5.67 18.04 2.45
CA ILE A 14 5.42 19.48 2.53
C ILE A 14 6.75 20.18 2.86
N GLY A 15 7.59 20.37 1.85
CA GLY A 15 8.74 21.28 1.92
C GLY A 15 10.08 20.70 2.41
N SER A 16 10.83 20.05 1.51
CA SER A 16 12.30 20.18 1.54
C SER A 16 12.90 19.91 0.16
N SER A 17 13.66 20.90 -0.30
CA SER A 17 14.19 21.02 -1.66
C SER A 17 15.32 20.03 -1.94
N THR A 18 15.15 19.14 -2.91
CA THR A 18 16.28 18.51 -3.62
C THR A 18 16.32 19.09 -5.03
N ARG A 19 17.50 19.51 -5.48
CA ARG A 19 17.72 20.24 -6.73
C ARG A 19 17.64 19.23 -7.90
N VAL A 20 16.51 19.19 -8.60
CA VAL A 20 16.35 18.42 -9.85
C VAL A 20 16.55 19.39 -11.02
N THR A 21 17.63 19.20 -11.75
CA THR A 21 17.94 19.90 -13.01
C THR A 21 17.42 19.07 -14.17
N SER A 22 16.21 19.34 -14.65
CA SER A 22 15.73 18.90 -15.96
C SER A 22 14.56 19.78 -16.42
N ALA A 23 14.64 20.21 -17.68
CA ALA A 23 14.01 21.38 -18.26
C ALA A 23 12.57 21.17 -18.75
N THR A 24 11.65 20.92 -17.81
CA THR A 24 10.27 21.40 -17.89
C THR A 24 10.02 22.05 -16.55
N ALA A 25 9.80 23.37 -16.52
CA ALA A 25 9.57 24.08 -15.28
C ALA A 25 8.29 23.56 -14.63
N CYS A 26 8.43 22.51 -13.81
CA CYS A 26 7.42 22.08 -12.88
C CYS A 26 7.27 23.25 -11.90
N VAL A 27 6.29 24.12 -12.17
CA VAL A 27 6.00 25.27 -11.33
C VAL A 27 5.73 24.70 -9.94
N ARG A 28 6.66 24.95 -9.01
CA ARG A 28 6.44 24.55 -7.62
C ARG A 28 5.23 25.36 -7.14
N PRO A 29 4.19 24.71 -6.60
CA PRO A 29 3.09 25.46 -6.02
C PRO A 29 3.65 26.36 -4.92
N GLY A 30 3.08 27.56 -4.80
CA GLY A 30 3.42 28.49 -3.72
C GLY A 30 3.13 27.89 -2.35
N VAL A 31 3.63 28.54 -1.30
CA VAL A 31 3.30 28.16 0.08
C VAL A 31 1.80 28.38 0.28
N ALA A 32 1.10 27.35 0.77
CA ALA A 32 -0.33 27.43 1.03
C ALA A 32 -0.62 28.49 2.12
N ASP A 33 -1.63 29.33 1.86
CA ASP A 33 -2.16 30.23 2.89
C ASP A 33 -2.85 29.44 4.02
N ASP A 34 -3.27 30.14 5.07
CA ASP A 34 -3.86 29.49 6.24
C ASP A 34 -5.19 28.79 5.94
N ALA A 35 -6.00 29.31 5.03
CA ALA A 35 -7.29 28.73 4.68
C ALA A 35 -7.09 27.46 3.84
N GLU A 36 -6.20 27.50 2.86
CA GLU A 36 -5.78 26.34 2.09
C GLU A 36 -5.17 25.26 2.97
N PHE A 37 -4.24 25.65 3.85
CA PHE A 37 -3.58 24.73 4.77
C PHE A 37 -4.58 24.03 5.68
N LEU A 38 -5.49 24.79 6.31
CA LEU A 38 -6.52 24.25 7.19
C LEU A 38 -7.40 23.25 6.43
N ARG A 39 -7.90 23.64 5.26
CA ARG A 39 -8.79 22.79 4.45
C ARG A 39 -8.09 21.50 4.02
N ARG A 40 -6.87 21.60 3.49
CA ARG A 40 -6.10 20.43 3.02
C ARG A 40 -5.73 19.51 4.18
N GLY A 41 -5.27 20.06 5.30
CA GLY A 41 -4.94 19.27 6.50
C GLY A 41 -6.13 18.43 6.98
N TYR A 42 -7.33 19.00 7.03
CA TYR A 42 -8.55 18.28 7.39
C TYR A 42 -8.96 17.22 6.37
N LEU A 43 -8.91 17.52 5.07
CA LEU A 43 -9.23 16.55 4.03
C LEU A 43 -8.25 15.37 4.01
N ASP A 44 -6.95 15.67 4.08
CA ASP A 44 -5.90 14.67 3.98
C ASP A 44 -5.83 13.79 5.23
N LEU A 45 -5.91 14.39 6.42
CA LEU A 45 -5.70 13.69 7.69
C LEU A 45 -7.00 13.22 8.35
N ALA A 46 -8.15 13.86 8.11
CA ALA A 46 -9.42 13.47 8.73
C ALA A 46 -10.48 13.02 7.73
N GLY A 47 -10.29 13.24 6.43
CA GLY A 47 -11.24 12.85 5.39
C GLY A 47 -12.52 13.68 5.35
N VAL A 48 -12.56 14.79 6.09
CA VAL A 48 -13.71 15.69 6.21
C VAL A 48 -13.22 17.13 6.19
N VAL A 49 -14.14 18.07 5.99
CA VAL A 49 -13.84 19.51 6.06
C VAL A 49 -13.88 19.99 7.52
N PRO A 50 -13.14 21.04 7.92
CA PRO A 50 -13.28 21.61 9.26
C PRO A 50 -14.70 22.15 9.46
N THR A 51 -15.21 22.07 10.70
CA THR A 51 -16.42 22.80 11.07
C THR A 51 -16.12 24.30 11.18
N ALA A 52 -17.16 25.15 11.15
CA ALA A 52 -17.00 26.59 11.34
C ALA A 52 -16.25 26.93 12.64
N VAL A 53 -16.63 26.30 13.75
CA VAL A 53 -15.98 26.46 15.06
C VAL A 53 -14.49 26.08 15.02
N GLN A 54 -14.14 25.00 14.32
CA GLN A 54 -12.74 24.59 14.18
C GLN A 54 -11.93 25.57 13.32
N ALA A 55 -12.55 26.13 12.28
CA ALA A 55 -11.93 27.13 11.43
C ALA A 55 -11.70 28.45 12.19
N ASP A 56 -12.71 28.95 12.88
CA ASP A 56 -12.61 30.17 13.70
C ASP A 56 -11.52 30.04 14.76
N ALA A 57 -11.45 28.88 15.44
CA ALA A 57 -10.40 28.61 16.41
C ALA A 57 -8.99 28.61 15.78
N PHE A 58 -8.83 28.14 14.54
CA PHE A 58 -7.54 28.13 13.85
C PHE A 58 -7.14 29.52 13.33
N PHE A 59 -8.09 30.30 12.83
CA PHE A 59 -7.83 31.67 12.35
C PHE A 59 -7.61 32.66 13.51
N GLY A 60 -8.27 32.44 14.65
CA GLY A 60 -8.04 33.22 15.88
C GLY A 60 -6.74 32.89 16.61
N ASP A 61 -6.09 31.76 16.29
CA ASP A 61 -4.79 31.39 16.86
C ASP A 61 -3.67 32.15 16.12
N SER A 62 -2.93 33.00 16.83
CA SER A 62 -1.81 33.79 16.31
C SER A 62 -0.43 33.23 16.66
N ALA A 63 -0.36 32.10 17.38
CA ALA A 63 0.93 31.56 17.80
C ALA A 63 1.67 30.90 16.64
N GLU A 64 2.99 31.13 16.58
CA GLU A 64 3.90 30.75 15.49
C GLU A 64 3.86 29.25 15.12
N GLY A 65 3.46 28.38 16.06
CA GLY A 65 3.34 26.92 15.87
C GLY A 65 1.94 26.38 15.56
N LYS A 66 0.93 27.20 15.27
CA LYS A 66 -0.48 26.75 15.16
C LYS A 66 -0.71 25.64 14.13
N ARG A 67 0.00 25.70 12.99
CA ARG A 67 -0.07 24.68 11.92
C ARG A 67 0.41 23.32 12.41
N GLY A 68 1.54 23.28 13.12
CA GLY A 68 2.07 22.05 13.71
C GLY A 68 1.14 21.47 14.77
N ARG A 69 0.59 22.33 15.64
CA ARG A 69 -0.41 21.90 16.65
C ARG A 69 -1.69 21.35 16.03
N LEU A 70 -2.15 21.93 14.91
CA LEU A 70 -3.29 21.39 14.17
C LEU A 70 -2.98 19.98 13.64
N VAL A 71 -1.81 19.79 13.01
CA VAL A 71 -1.39 18.47 12.50
C VAL A 71 -1.31 17.46 13.65
N ASP A 72 -0.66 17.80 14.76
CA ASP A 72 -0.57 16.92 15.94
C ASP A 72 -1.96 16.53 16.46
N ARG A 73 -2.91 17.48 16.47
CA ARG A 73 -4.31 17.23 16.88
C ARG A 73 -5.03 16.28 15.92
N LEU A 74 -4.88 16.50 14.61
CA LEU A 74 -5.52 15.66 13.59
C LEU A 74 -4.96 14.24 13.59
N LEU A 75 -3.64 14.08 13.72
CA LEU A 75 -3.00 12.75 13.81
C LEU A 75 -3.43 11.96 15.05
N ALA A 76 -3.75 12.67 16.15
CA ALA A 76 -4.24 12.04 17.37
C ALA A 76 -5.76 11.76 17.35
N ALA A 77 -6.50 12.29 16.37
CA ALA A 77 -7.95 12.14 16.31
C ALA A 77 -8.36 10.76 15.78
N PRO A 78 -9.47 10.16 16.28
CA PRO A 78 -9.96 8.87 15.75
C PRO A 78 -10.28 8.88 14.25
N THR A 79 -10.63 10.05 13.70
CA THR A 79 -10.88 10.24 12.27
C THR A 79 -9.65 9.97 11.41
N PHE A 80 -8.43 10.14 11.94
CA PHE A 80 -7.20 9.86 11.19
C PHE A 80 -7.08 8.40 10.81
N SER A 81 -7.26 7.48 11.75
CA SER A 81 -7.17 6.05 11.47
C SER A 81 -8.24 5.58 10.48
N LEU A 82 -9.44 6.16 10.55
CA LEU A 82 -10.52 5.89 9.59
C LEU A 82 -10.18 6.43 8.20
N GLN A 83 -9.60 7.62 8.12
CA GLN A 83 -9.20 8.21 6.84
C GLN A 83 -8.05 7.44 6.20
N MET A 84 -7.02 7.07 6.97
CA MET A 84 -5.92 6.24 6.48
C MET A 84 -6.41 4.87 6.02
N SER A 85 -7.37 4.27 6.73
CA SER A 85 -8.01 3.02 6.29
C SER A 85 -8.63 3.15 4.89
N ARG A 86 -9.37 4.25 4.61
CA ARG A 86 -9.97 4.49 3.29
C ARG A 86 -8.93 4.72 2.19
N VAL A 87 -7.89 5.51 2.49
CA VAL A 87 -6.79 5.77 1.55
C VAL A 87 -6.06 4.48 1.20
N PHE A 88 -5.74 3.66 2.21
CA PHE A 88 -5.03 2.40 2.01
C PHE A 88 -5.91 1.31 1.41
N ASP A 89 -7.21 1.29 1.68
CA ASP A 89 -8.16 0.44 0.95
C ASP A 89 -8.12 0.76 -0.55
N ALA A 90 -8.28 2.03 -0.93
CA ALA A 90 -8.21 2.44 -2.32
C ALA A 90 -6.85 2.08 -2.98
N MET A 91 -5.74 2.24 -2.26
CA MET A 91 -4.39 1.95 -2.76
C MET A 91 -4.09 0.44 -2.87
N LEU A 92 -4.40 -0.33 -1.83
CA LEU A 92 -3.95 -1.73 -1.71
C LEU A 92 -4.86 -2.71 -2.44
N VAL A 93 -6.18 -2.45 -2.48
CA VAL A 93 -7.14 -3.33 -3.16
C VAL A 93 -7.66 -2.74 -4.47
N GLU A 94 -7.37 -1.47 -4.78
CA GLU A 94 -7.67 -0.84 -6.08
C GLU A 94 -9.14 -0.98 -6.52
N ARG A 95 -10.06 -0.98 -5.56
CA ARG A 95 -11.51 -1.23 -5.78
C ARG A 95 -11.81 -2.54 -6.52
N ARG A 96 -10.89 -3.52 -6.47
CA ARG A 96 -11.06 -4.84 -7.06
C ARG A 96 -12.17 -5.60 -6.36
N VAL A 97 -12.91 -6.36 -7.16
CA VAL A 97 -13.89 -7.34 -6.71
C VAL A 97 -13.39 -8.69 -7.21
N ALA A 98 -13.28 -9.67 -6.31
CA ALA A 98 -12.86 -11.01 -6.67
C ALA A 98 -13.89 -11.66 -7.62
N THR A 99 -13.41 -12.50 -8.53
CA THR A 99 -14.27 -13.36 -9.35
C THR A 99 -14.54 -14.72 -8.70
N ILE A 100 -13.89 -15.01 -7.56
CA ILE A 100 -14.18 -16.16 -6.72
C ILE A 100 -15.64 -16.11 -6.24
N LYS A 101 -16.51 -16.92 -6.86
CA LYS A 101 -17.97 -16.96 -6.57
C LYS A 101 -18.30 -17.17 -5.09
N SER A 102 -17.44 -17.89 -4.39
CA SER A 102 -17.64 -18.26 -2.99
C SER A 102 -17.08 -17.23 -2.01
N TYR A 103 -16.36 -16.23 -2.49
CA TYR A 103 -15.76 -15.20 -1.66
C TYR A 103 -16.77 -14.06 -1.47
N ASP A 104 -17.50 -14.15 -0.37
CA ASP A 104 -18.38 -13.07 0.09
C ASP A 104 -17.53 -12.05 0.85
N PHE A 105 -17.16 -10.99 0.15
CA PHE A 105 -16.31 -9.94 0.68
C PHE A 105 -17.07 -9.08 1.70
N LYS A 106 -16.44 -8.84 2.85
CA LYS A 106 -16.91 -7.91 3.88
C LYS A 106 -16.01 -6.66 3.98
N PRO A 107 -16.40 -5.52 3.38
CA PRO A 107 -15.62 -4.28 3.43
C PRO A 107 -15.30 -3.79 4.83
N ALA A 108 -16.23 -3.95 5.75
CA ALA A 108 -16.05 -3.53 7.14
C ALA A 108 -14.86 -4.24 7.81
N GLU A 109 -14.73 -5.56 7.69
CA GLU A 109 -13.66 -6.33 8.35
C GLU A 109 -12.26 -5.87 7.90
N TRP A 110 -12.08 -5.61 6.61
CA TRP A 110 -10.83 -5.08 6.06
C TRP A 110 -10.55 -3.64 6.52
N GLN A 111 -11.56 -2.77 6.44
CA GLN A 111 -11.41 -1.37 6.82
C GLN A 111 -11.18 -1.22 8.32
N ASP A 112 -11.80 -2.07 9.15
CA ASP A 112 -11.61 -2.10 10.59
C ASP A 112 -10.22 -2.61 10.97
N TRP A 113 -9.71 -3.63 10.27
CA TRP A 113 -8.34 -4.11 10.44
C TRP A 113 -7.32 -3.00 10.11
N LEU A 114 -7.45 -2.34 8.95
CA LEU A 114 -6.60 -1.20 8.59
C LEU A 114 -6.71 -0.06 9.61
N ALA A 115 -7.93 0.32 10.01
CA ALA A 115 -8.15 1.39 10.99
C ALA A 115 -7.52 1.03 12.34
N THR A 116 -7.59 -0.23 12.75
CA THR A 116 -6.94 -0.72 13.98
C THR A 116 -5.42 -0.64 13.86
N ALA A 117 -4.84 -1.04 12.73
CA ALA A 117 -3.41 -0.92 12.47
C ALA A 117 -2.93 0.54 12.55
N PHE A 118 -3.65 1.48 11.91
CA PHE A 118 -3.31 2.91 11.98
C PHE A 118 -3.50 3.50 13.37
N ARG A 119 -4.54 3.11 14.10
CA ARG A 119 -4.77 3.56 15.49
C ARG A 119 -3.64 3.09 16.42
N GLY A 120 -3.14 1.89 16.20
CA GLY A 120 -1.98 1.34 16.90
C GLY A 120 -0.63 1.87 16.42
N ASN A 121 -0.60 2.78 15.43
CA ASN A 121 0.63 3.24 14.77
C ASN A 121 1.51 2.08 14.30
N MET A 122 0.89 1.05 13.72
CA MET A 122 1.59 -0.10 13.15
C MET A 122 2.56 0.38 12.06
N SER A 123 3.80 -0.08 12.12
CA SER A 123 4.81 0.26 11.12
C SER A 123 4.50 -0.40 9.77
N TRP A 124 4.92 0.24 8.68
CA TRP A 124 4.65 -0.25 7.33
C TRP A 124 5.21 -1.66 7.08
N ASP A 125 6.39 -1.97 7.61
CA ASP A 125 6.99 -3.31 7.51
C ASP A 125 6.11 -4.39 8.15
N ARG A 126 5.51 -4.10 9.32
CA ARG A 126 4.58 -5.01 9.99
C ARG A 126 3.26 -5.14 9.22
N LEU A 127 2.73 -4.03 8.72
CA LEU A 127 1.50 -4.04 7.91
C LEU A 127 1.70 -4.85 6.61
N ALA A 128 2.83 -4.64 5.93
CA ALA A 128 3.21 -5.39 4.74
C ALA A 128 3.41 -6.89 5.05
N ALA A 129 4.13 -7.20 6.13
CA ALA A 129 4.35 -8.58 6.58
C ALA A 129 3.01 -9.28 6.87
N ALA A 130 2.10 -8.63 7.59
CA ALA A 130 0.77 -9.18 7.89
C ALA A 130 -0.01 -9.50 6.60
N MET A 131 0.02 -8.61 5.60
CA MET A 131 -0.63 -8.89 4.31
C MET A 131 0.03 -10.03 3.54
N LEU A 132 1.36 -10.08 3.49
CA LEU A 132 2.10 -11.06 2.71
C LEU A 132 2.14 -12.46 3.36
N GLN A 133 1.88 -12.55 4.67
CA GLN A 133 1.87 -13.82 5.41
C GLN A 133 0.46 -14.34 5.69
N SER A 134 -0.57 -13.48 5.61
CA SER A 134 -1.92 -13.88 5.98
C SER A 134 -2.51 -14.88 5.00
N ASP A 135 -2.81 -16.06 5.52
CA ASP A 135 -3.59 -17.08 4.82
C ASP A 135 -5.10 -16.85 4.94
N GLY A 136 -5.58 -16.08 5.91
CA GLY A 136 -7.01 -15.82 6.13
C GLY A 136 -7.65 -16.71 7.20
N THR A 137 -6.85 -17.46 7.95
CA THR A 137 -7.33 -18.36 9.01
C THR A 137 -7.15 -17.79 10.42
N SER A 138 -6.33 -16.74 10.58
CA SER A 138 -6.09 -16.07 11.86
C SER A 138 -7.31 -15.29 12.36
N ASP A 139 -7.72 -15.50 13.61
CA ASP A 139 -8.84 -14.76 14.22
C ASP A 139 -8.63 -13.23 14.26
N THR A 140 -7.38 -12.78 14.24
CA THR A 140 -7.03 -11.35 14.39
C THR A 140 -6.51 -10.71 13.10
N GLU A 141 -6.00 -11.52 12.17
CA GLU A 141 -5.33 -11.04 10.96
C GLU A 141 -5.97 -11.58 9.66
N ALA A 142 -7.02 -12.40 9.72
CA ALA A 142 -7.64 -12.98 8.54
C ALA A 142 -8.05 -11.94 7.48
N ALA A 143 -8.44 -10.74 7.91
CA ALA A 143 -8.77 -9.63 7.01
C ALA A 143 -7.61 -9.29 6.06
N ALA A 144 -6.35 -9.46 6.48
CA ALA A 144 -5.17 -9.14 5.68
C ALA A 144 -5.04 -10.02 4.42
N ALA A 145 -5.56 -11.26 4.44
CA ALA A 145 -5.61 -12.15 3.28
C ALA A 145 -6.44 -11.60 2.13
N ARG A 146 -7.27 -10.57 2.38
CA ARG A 146 -8.00 -9.85 1.33
C ARG A 146 -7.07 -9.37 0.22
N PHE A 147 -5.82 -9.00 0.53
CA PHE A 147 -4.84 -8.60 -0.50
C PHE A 147 -4.70 -9.67 -1.59
N TYR A 148 -4.66 -10.95 -1.21
CA TYR A 148 -4.59 -12.08 -2.13
C TYR A 148 -5.95 -12.42 -2.76
N LEU A 149 -7.01 -12.46 -1.95
CA LEU A 149 -8.33 -12.93 -2.39
C LEU A 149 -9.00 -12.02 -3.42
N VAL A 150 -8.84 -10.69 -3.32
CA VAL A 150 -9.38 -9.75 -4.35
C VAL A 150 -8.64 -9.79 -5.68
N ARG A 151 -7.50 -10.49 -5.71
CA ARG A 151 -6.72 -10.77 -6.92
C ARG A 151 -6.93 -12.20 -7.40
N ASP A 152 -7.96 -12.88 -6.90
CA ASP A 152 -8.31 -14.27 -7.19
C ASP A 152 -7.16 -15.27 -6.95
N VAL A 153 -6.17 -14.86 -6.14
CA VAL A 153 -4.91 -15.58 -5.96
C VAL A 153 -4.21 -15.83 -7.32
N GLU A 154 -4.38 -14.92 -8.29
CA GLU A 154 -3.81 -15.03 -9.63
C GLU A 154 -2.32 -14.63 -9.60
N PRO A 155 -1.39 -15.55 -9.93
CA PRO A 155 0.04 -15.33 -9.72
C PRO A 155 0.65 -14.14 -10.47
N HIS A 156 0.21 -13.83 -11.70
CA HIS A 156 0.78 -12.71 -12.46
C HIS A 156 0.39 -11.35 -11.88
N LEU A 157 -0.89 -11.18 -11.53
CA LEU A 157 -1.42 -10.00 -10.86
C LEU A 157 -0.76 -9.80 -9.50
N LEU A 158 -0.58 -10.89 -8.74
CA LEU A 158 0.11 -10.86 -7.46
C LEU A 158 1.58 -10.48 -7.60
N ALA A 159 2.34 -11.11 -8.49
CA ALA A 159 3.75 -10.80 -8.70
C ALA A 159 3.96 -9.31 -9.07
N ARG A 160 3.12 -8.80 -9.98
CA ARG A 160 3.13 -7.39 -10.39
C ARG A 160 2.81 -6.46 -9.24
N ASP A 161 1.72 -6.71 -8.52
CA ASP A 161 1.26 -5.81 -7.48
C ASP A 161 2.15 -5.87 -6.23
N ILE A 162 2.75 -7.02 -5.90
CA ILE A 162 3.75 -7.10 -4.84
C ILE A 162 4.98 -6.24 -5.18
N GLY A 163 5.48 -6.36 -6.41
CA GLY A 163 6.59 -5.53 -6.89
C GLY A 163 6.29 -4.03 -6.75
N ARG A 164 5.14 -3.60 -7.27
CA ARG A 164 4.75 -2.17 -7.28
C ARG A 164 4.41 -1.63 -5.90
N LEU A 165 3.57 -2.33 -5.12
CA LEU A 165 2.98 -1.80 -3.89
C LEU A 165 3.89 -1.96 -2.67
N PHE A 166 4.72 -3.02 -2.61
CA PHE A 166 5.59 -3.27 -1.45
C PHE A 166 7.06 -2.98 -1.71
N LEU A 167 7.53 -3.23 -2.94
CA LEU A 167 8.96 -3.12 -3.27
C LEU A 167 9.30 -1.84 -4.04
N GLY A 168 8.30 -1.06 -4.45
CA GLY A 168 8.49 0.15 -5.25
C GLY A 168 9.09 -0.14 -6.64
N ARG A 169 8.94 -1.38 -7.15
CA ARG A 169 9.46 -1.80 -8.45
C ARG A 169 8.32 -2.23 -9.36
N ASP A 170 8.05 -1.40 -10.37
CA ASP A 170 7.15 -1.80 -11.46
C ASP A 170 7.89 -2.75 -12.42
N LEU A 171 7.59 -4.05 -12.29
CA LEU A 171 8.18 -5.13 -13.06
C LEU A 171 7.24 -5.63 -14.17
N GLN A 172 6.20 -4.88 -14.55
CA GLN A 172 5.24 -5.36 -15.54
C GLN A 172 5.89 -5.65 -16.91
N CYS A 173 6.79 -4.80 -17.38
CA CYS A 173 7.55 -5.07 -18.61
C CYS A 173 8.46 -6.29 -18.46
N ALA A 174 9.01 -6.49 -17.25
CA ALA A 174 9.81 -7.63 -16.85
C ALA A 174 9.06 -8.97 -16.87
N GLN A 175 7.77 -9.01 -17.18
CA GLN A 175 7.06 -10.27 -17.36
C GLN A 175 7.54 -11.02 -18.62
N CYS A 176 7.72 -10.33 -19.74
CA CYS A 176 8.02 -10.95 -21.04
C CYS A 176 9.50 -10.83 -21.43
N HIS A 177 10.20 -9.81 -20.92
CA HIS A 177 11.59 -9.49 -21.24
C HIS A 177 12.18 -8.54 -20.20
N ASP A 178 13.51 -8.41 -20.10
CA ASP A 178 14.13 -7.38 -19.25
C ASP A 178 13.58 -5.97 -19.56
N ASP A 179 13.42 -5.12 -18.54
CA ASP A 179 12.83 -3.79 -18.74
C ASP A 179 13.65 -2.95 -19.73
N PRO A 180 13.02 -2.34 -20.76
CA PRO A 180 13.74 -1.65 -21.83
C PRO A 180 14.31 -0.30 -21.40
N ARG A 181 13.86 0.24 -20.26
CA ARG A 181 14.26 1.56 -19.75
C ARG A 181 15.11 1.44 -18.48
N ILE A 182 14.77 0.51 -17.61
CA ILE A 182 15.41 0.28 -16.32
C ILE A 182 16.25 -0.99 -16.39
N LYS A 183 17.51 -0.85 -16.81
CA LYS A 183 18.44 -1.98 -17.06
C LYS A 183 18.65 -2.93 -15.87
N THR A 184 18.31 -2.50 -14.65
CA THR A 184 18.41 -3.33 -13.44
C THR A 184 17.17 -4.18 -13.19
N TYR A 185 16.07 -3.97 -13.92
CA TYR A 185 14.84 -4.76 -13.78
C TYR A 185 14.84 -5.88 -14.80
N ARG A 186 15.09 -7.11 -14.32
CA ARG A 186 15.24 -8.27 -15.18
C ARG A 186 13.99 -9.13 -15.17
N GLN A 187 13.78 -9.88 -16.25
CA GLN A 187 12.74 -10.89 -16.32
C GLN A 187 12.90 -11.93 -15.21
N ALA A 188 14.15 -12.25 -14.87
CA ALA A 188 14.46 -13.11 -13.73
C ALA A 188 13.98 -12.57 -12.37
N ASP A 189 13.88 -11.24 -12.20
CA ASP A 189 13.38 -10.64 -10.96
C ASP A 189 11.85 -10.77 -10.87
N TYR A 190 11.14 -10.54 -11.98
CA TYR A 190 9.70 -10.78 -12.07
C TYR A 190 9.36 -12.23 -11.73
N TYR A 191 10.06 -13.19 -12.35
CA TYR A 191 9.79 -14.60 -12.09
C TYR A 191 10.27 -15.09 -10.72
N GLY A 192 11.16 -14.34 -10.05
CA GLY A 192 11.48 -14.57 -8.63
C GLY A 192 10.30 -14.26 -7.71
N LEU A 193 9.58 -13.16 -7.96
CA LEU A 193 8.34 -12.83 -7.24
C LEU A 193 7.21 -13.78 -7.64
N TYR A 194 7.08 -14.07 -8.93
CA TYR A 194 6.09 -15.04 -9.42
C TYR A 194 6.26 -16.40 -8.75
N ALA A 195 7.49 -16.88 -8.58
CA ALA A 195 7.75 -18.14 -7.89
C ALA A 195 7.23 -18.18 -6.46
N PHE A 196 7.27 -17.06 -5.73
CA PHE A 196 6.70 -16.95 -4.38
C PHE A 196 5.17 -17.18 -4.38
N VAL A 197 4.46 -16.59 -5.35
CA VAL A 197 2.99 -16.62 -5.38
C VAL A 197 2.39 -17.74 -6.24
N SER A 198 3.19 -18.38 -7.10
CA SER A 198 2.75 -19.42 -8.04
C SER A 198 2.14 -20.65 -7.37
N ARG A 199 2.52 -20.92 -6.12
CA ARG A 199 2.03 -22.04 -5.32
C ARG A 199 0.78 -21.70 -4.53
N LEU A 200 0.44 -20.42 -4.42
CA LEU A 200 -0.75 -20.00 -3.70
C LEU A 200 -2.01 -20.43 -4.46
N LYS A 201 -3.03 -20.81 -3.69
CA LYS A 201 -4.35 -21.19 -4.18
C LYS A 201 -5.41 -20.69 -3.22
N HIS A 202 -6.53 -20.23 -3.76
CA HIS A 202 -7.75 -20.10 -2.98
C HIS A 202 -8.28 -21.48 -2.56
N PHE A 203 -8.72 -21.57 -1.32
CA PHE A 203 -9.49 -22.69 -0.77
C PHE A 203 -10.70 -22.16 -0.01
N ARG A 204 -11.77 -22.96 0.02
CA ARG A 204 -12.96 -22.69 0.82
C ARG A 204 -13.26 -23.87 1.74
N ASP A 205 -13.39 -23.57 3.03
CA ASP A 205 -14.00 -24.47 4.01
C ASP A 205 -15.51 -24.25 4.00
N ASP A 206 -16.26 -25.19 3.40
CA ASP A 206 -17.72 -25.09 3.32
C ASP A 206 -18.43 -25.24 4.66
N LYS A 207 -17.83 -25.92 5.64
CA LYS A 207 -18.42 -26.07 6.98
C LYS A 207 -18.35 -24.75 7.75
N LYS A 208 -17.19 -24.09 7.69
CA LYS A 208 -16.98 -22.78 8.34
C LYS A 208 -17.41 -21.60 7.47
N LYS A 209 -17.76 -21.85 6.20
CA LYS A 209 -18.02 -20.83 5.17
C LYS A 209 -16.87 -19.82 5.05
N LEU A 210 -15.63 -20.29 5.22
CA LEU A 210 -14.43 -19.47 5.27
C LEU A 210 -13.64 -19.61 3.96
N ASN A 211 -13.16 -18.50 3.40
CA ASN A 211 -12.25 -18.48 2.26
C ASN A 211 -10.86 -18.11 2.75
N PHE A 212 -9.85 -18.87 2.34
CA PHE A 212 -8.46 -18.65 2.74
C PHE A 212 -7.51 -19.03 1.59
N VAL A 213 -6.24 -18.66 1.75
CA VAL A 213 -5.14 -18.94 0.84
C VAL A 213 -4.36 -20.13 1.37
N THR A 214 -3.95 -21.03 0.49
CA THR A 214 -3.13 -22.20 0.85
C THR A 214 -2.05 -22.44 -0.19
N GLU A 215 -1.08 -23.27 0.11
CA GLU A 215 0.02 -23.62 -0.79
C GLU A 215 -0.16 -25.03 -1.39
N LYS A 216 0.17 -25.16 -2.67
CA LYS A 216 0.31 -26.45 -3.34
C LYS A 216 1.73 -26.98 -3.18
N ALA A 217 1.88 -28.30 -3.13
CA ALA A 217 3.18 -28.98 -3.07
C ALA A 217 4.02 -28.80 -4.36
N ASN A 218 3.37 -28.54 -5.49
CA ASN A 218 4.01 -28.30 -6.79
C ASN A 218 3.84 -26.85 -7.24
N GLY A 219 4.70 -26.41 -8.16
CA GLY A 219 4.71 -25.04 -8.68
C GLY A 219 6.13 -24.58 -8.96
N ASP A 220 6.87 -25.39 -9.73
CA ASP A 220 8.17 -24.97 -10.24
C ASP A 220 7.96 -23.96 -11.37
N VAL A 221 8.74 -22.89 -11.35
CA VAL A 221 8.59 -21.78 -12.28
C VAL A 221 9.75 -21.76 -13.26
N SER A 222 9.42 -21.88 -14.55
CA SER A 222 10.30 -21.56 -15.66
C SER A 222 9.70 -20.44 -16.50
N PHE A 223 10.56 -19.74 -17.23
CA PHE A 223 10.14 -18.71 -18.17
C PHE A 223 11.04 -18.69 -19.40
N THR A 224 10.51 -18.17 -20.48
CA THR A 224 11.22 -17.96 -21.75
C THR A 224 11.19 -16.49 -22.10
N SER A 225 12.35 -15.94 -22.47
CA SER A 225 12.45 -14.56 -22.94
C SER A 225 11.80 -14.40 -24.31
N ALA A 226 10.90 -13.43 -24.44
CA ALA A 226 10.25 -13.13 -25.72
C ALA A 226 11.21 -12.59 -26.80
N PHE A 227 12.39 -12.09 -26.41
CA PHE A 227 13.38 -11.54 -27.35
C PHE A 227 14.51 -12.50 -27.69
N SER A 228 15.00 -13.26 -26.71
CA SER A 228 16.14 -14.17 -26.92
C SER A 228 15.74 -15.63 -27.11
N GLY A 229 14.51 -16.01 -26.76
CA GLY A 229 14.10 -17.41 -26.70
C GLY A 229 14.79 -18.23 -25.60
N ALA A 230 15.66 -17.61 -24.80
CA ALA A 230 16.36 -18.28 -23.72
C ALA A 230 15.40 -18.68 -22.60
N MET A 231 15.52 -19.92 -22.12
CA MET A 231 14.72 -20.46 -21.03
C MET A 231 15.51 -20.46 -19.72
N ALA A 232 14.85 -20.10 -18.62
CA ALA A 232 15.44 -20.10 -17.28
C ALA A 232 14.44 -20.63 -16.24
N ARG A 233 14.96 -21.25 -15.18
CA ARG A 233 14.18 -21.67 -14.00
C ARG A 233 14.44 -20.71 -12.85
N ARG A 234 13.42 -20.40 -12.04
CA ARG A 234 13.55 -19.56 -10.85
C ARG A 234 12.95 -20.19 -9.61
N ILE A 235 13.65 -19.98 -8.52
CA ILE A 235 13.15 -20.16 -7.15
C ILE A 235 12.60 -18.82 -6.64
N PRO A 236 11.78 -18.83 -5.57
CA PRO A 236 11.34 -17.59 -4.92
C PRO A 236 12.52 -16.68 -4.59
N GLY A 237 12.39 -15.40 -4.91
CA GLY A 237 13.44 -14.42 -4.65
C GLY A 237 12.98 -12.99 -4.88
N CYS A 238 13.46 -12.07 -4.05
CA CYS A 238 13.20 -10.66 -4.24
C CYS A 238 14.07 -10.09 -5.37
N PRO A 239 13.58 -9.08 -6.11
CA PRO A 239 14.38 -8.28 -7.02
C PRO A 239 15.57 -7.67 -6.26
N VAL A 240 16.78 -8.09 -6.60
CA VAL A 240 17.99 -7.57 -5.95
C VAL A 240 18.32 -6.20 -6.54
N ALA A 241 18.58 -5.21 -5.68
CA ALA A 241 19.37 -4.06 -6.08
C ALA A 241 20.82 -4.55 -6.15
N LYS A 242 21.46 -4.43 -7.32
CA LYS A 242 22.91 -4.47 -7.39
C LYS A 242 23.45 -3.10 -7.10
#